data_AF-M9ZRI6-F1
#
_entry.id   AF-M9ZRI6-F1
#
_cell.length_a   1.000
_cell.length_b   1.000
_cell.length_c   1.000
_cell.angle_alpha   90.00
_cell.angle_beta   90.00
_cell.angle_gamma   90.00
#
_symmetry.space_group_name_H-M   'P 1'
#
loop_
_entity.id
_entity.type
_entity.pdbx_description
1 polymer ?
#
loop_
_entity_poly.entity_id
_entity_poly.type
_entity_poly.pdbx_seq_one_letter_code
_entity_poly.pdbx_strand_id
1 'polypeptide(L)'
;MIIACPCAMGLATPTSIMVGTGRAAELGVLFRKGEALQTLKSAEVIALDKTGTLTAGRPELTDFEVADGFNYGEVLSLVAAVECQSEHPIAAAIVKAAKAEGHAIKAVGGFDAIPGYGARGSVGGRDVAVGVDRFMGKLGLDVSGFSGIAERLGLEGKSPLYAAIDGRLAAVIAVADPIKPTTYGAIRALHDLGLKVAMITGDNRRTAEAIARILGIDEVIAEVLPEGKVEAVKRLREGGRKVAFVGDGINDA
;
A
#
# COMPACT_ATOMS: atom_id res chain seq x y z
N MET A 1 -26.04 10.75 56.84
CA MET A 1 -25.50 10.57 55.48
C MET A 1 -24.80 9.21 55.35
N ILE A 2 -25.56 8.11 55.28
CA ILE A 2 -25.01 6.74 55.04
C ILE A 2 -25.54 6.14 53.72
N ILE A 3 -26.55 6.78 53.11
CA ILE A 3 -27.27 6.29 51.92
C ILE A 3 -26.64 6.75 50.59
N ALA A 4 -25.71 7.71 50.61
CA ALA A 4 -25.13 8.31 49.40
C ALA A 4 -23.85 7.62 48.90
N CYS A 5 -23.35 6.57 49.57
CA CYS A 5 -22.13 5.88 49.14
C CYS A 5 -22.48 4.83 48.07
N PRO A 6 -22.07 5.00 46.80
CA PRO A 6 -22.54 4.16 45.72
C PRO A 6 -21.68 2.90 45.62
N CYS A 7 -21.83 1.99 46.59
CA CYS A 7 -21.01 0.77 46.69
C CYS A 7 -21.01 -0.08 45.40
N ALA A 8 -22.12 -0.08 44.64
CA ALA A 8 -22.22 -0.77 43.36
C ALA A 8 -21.51 -0.07 42.18
N MET A 9 -21.31 1.26 42.26
CA MET A 9 -20.72 2.05 41.19
C MET A 9 -19.23 1.74 41.00
N GLY A 10 -18.53 1.34 42.07
CA GLY A 10 -17.13 0.92 42.01
C GLY A 10 -16.88 -0.35 41.19
N LEU A 11 -17.90 -1.20 41.01
CA LEU A 11 -17.81 -2.46 40.25
C LEU A 11 -18.43 -2.38 38.86
N ALA A 12 -19.39 -1.47 38.64
CA ALA A 12 -20.11 -1.37 37.37
C ALA A 12 -19.18 -1.19 36.15
N THR A 13 -18.20 -0.28 36.23
CA THR A 13 -17.26 -0.01 35.13
C THR A 13 -16.29 -1.17 34.89
N PRO A 14 -15.56 -1.70 35.90
CA PRO A 14 -14.68 -2.85 35.69
C PRO A 14 -15.39 -4.08 35.15
N THR A 15 -16.60 -4.41 35.64
CA THR A 15 -17.37 -5.54 35.15
C THR A 15 -17.79 -5.36 33.70
N SER A 16 -18.27 -4.17 33.33
CA SER A 16 -18.66 -3.86 31.94
C SER A 16 -17.48 -3.93 30.98
N ILE A 17 -16.31 -3.42 31.40
CA ILE A 17 -15.08 -3.52 30.61
C ILE A 17 -14.67 -4.99 30.46
N MET A 18 -14.62 -5.76 31.55
CA MET A 18 -14.20 -7.17 31.52
C MET A 18 -15.08 -8.00 30.58
N VAL A 19 -16.41 -7.88 30.70
CA VAL A 19 -17.36 -8.58 29.82
C VAL A 19 -17.23 -8.09 28.38
N GLY A 20 -17.13 -6.77 28.15
CA GLY A 20 -16.98 -6.19 26.82
C GLY A 20 -15.70 -6.65 26.10
N THR A 21 -14.57 -6.65 26.81
CA THR A 21 -13.29 -7.13 26.25
C THR A 21 -13.29 -8.65 26.05
N GLY A 22 -13.98 -9.42 26.92
CA GLY A 22 -14.15 -10.85 26.74
C GLY A 22 -14.95 -11.18 25.46
N ARG A 23 -16.07 -10.49 25.26
CA ARG A 23 -16.88 -10.62 24.04
C ARG A 23 -16.11 -10.18 22.79
N ALA A 24 -15.32 -9.11 22.88
CA ALA A 24 -14.47 -8.67 21.78
C ALA A 24 -13.44 -9.74 21.38
N ALA A 25 -12.83 -10.42 22.36
CA ALA A 25 -11.86 -11.48 22.11
C ALA A 25 -12.48 -12.68 21.36
N GLU A 26 -13.73 -13.04 21.66
CA GLU A 26 -14.49 -14.06 20.91
C GLU A 26 -14.70 -13.68 19.44
N LEU A 27 -14.70 -12.38 19.13
CA LEU A 27 -14.79 -11.82 17.78
C LEU A 27 -13.41 -11.58 17.14
N GLY A 28 -12.32 -11.98 17.80
CA GLY A 28 -10.96 -11.79 17.33
C GLY A 28 -10.40 -10.37 17.56
N VAL A 29 -11.04 -9.55 18.40
CA VAL A 29 -10.60 -8.19 18.74
C VAL A 29 -10.01 -8.17 20.15
N LEU A 30 -8.71 -7.92 20.25
CA LEU A 30 -7.98 -7.95 21.51
C LEU A 30 -7.66 -6.53 22.01
N PHE A 31 -8.22 -6.15 23.15
CA PHE A 31 -7.91 -4.89 23.82
C PHE A 31 -6.75 -5.07 24.81
N ARG A 32 -5.63 -4.37 24.59
CA ARG A 32 -4.49 -4.37 25.55
C ARG A 32 -4.77 -3.56 26.82
N LYS A 33 -5.64 -2.54 26.74
CA LYS A 33 -6.01 -1.64 27.84
C LYS A 33 -7.52 -1.46 27.86
N GLY A 34 -8.14 -1.56 29.03
CA GLY A 34 -9.60 -1.38 29.18
C GLY A 34 -10.09 0.02 28.77
N GLU A 35 -9.28 1.05 28.97
CA GLU A 35 -9.56 2.43 28.55
C GLU A 35 -9.75 2.57 27.04
N ALA A 36 -9.07 1.74 26.24
CA ALA A 36 -9.17 1.82 24.78
C ALA A 36 -10.59 1.53 24.27
N LEU A 37 -11.36 0.67 24.95
CA LEU A 37 -12.76 0.41 24.62
C LEU A 37 -13.61 1.67 24.81
N GLN A 38 -13.35 2.44 25.86
CA GLN A 38 -14.08 3.67 26.17
C GLN A 38 -13.72 4.79 25.19
N THR A 39 -12.42 4.95 24.91
CA THR A 39 -11.93 6.00 24.02
C THR A 39 -12.34 5.77 22.58
N LEU A 40 -12.36 4.50 22.12
CA LEU A 40 -12.77 4.14 20.76
C LEU A 40 -14.20 4.56 20.44
N LYS A 41 -15.11 4.52 21.44
CA LYS A 41 -16.49 5.01 21.28
C LYS A 41 -16.55 6.47 20.83
N SER A 42 -15.59 7.28 21.23
CA SER A 42 -15.57 8.71 20.94
C SER A 42 -14.88 9.03 19.61
N ALA A 43 -14.41 8.03 18.86
CA ALA A 43 -13.75 8.26 17.59
C ALA A 43 -14.74 8.87 16.58
N GLU A 44 -14.28 9.88 15.85
CA GLU A 44 -15.00 10.55 14.77
C GLU A 44 -14.38 10.21 13.42
N VAL A 45 -13.06 9.97 13.40
CA VAL A 45 -12.27 9.65 12.21
C VAL A 45 -11.52 8.34 12.43
N ILE A 46 -11.64 7.41 11.48
CA ILE A 46 -10.81 6.21 11.39
C ILE A 46 -9.75 6.46 10.33
N ALA A 47 -8.50 6.62 10.75
CA ALA A 47 -7.34 6.77 9.88
C ALA A 47 -6.73 5.39 9.62
N LEU A 48 -6.76 4.93 8.39
CA LEU A 48 -6.24 3.61 7.98
C LEU A 48 -4.91 3.78 7.26
N ASP A 49 -3.91 2.98 7.63
CA ASP A 49 -2.79 2.75 6.74
C ASP A 49 -3.27 2.02 5.48
N LYS A 50 -2.60 2.23 4.34
CA LYS A 50 -2.96 1.53 3.11
C LYS A 50 -2.42 0.10 3.11
N THR A 51 -1.11 -0.03 3.21
CA THR A 51 -0.39 -1.29 2.95
C THR A 51 -0.65 -2.27 4.08
N GLY A 52 -1.07 -3.49 3.77
CA GLY A 52 -1.33 -4.52 4.79
C GLY A 52 -2.61 -4.33 5.61
N THR A 53 -3.19 -3.13 5.62
CA THR A 53 -4.48 -2.83 6.28
C THR A 53 -5.63 -2.84 5.28
N LEU A 54 -5.70 -1.85 4.38
CA LEU A 54 -6.70 -1.79 3.29
C LEU A 54 -6.42 -2.83 2.20
N THR A 55 -5.14 -3.11 1.98
CA THR A 55 -4.63 -4.04 0.98
C THR A 55 -4.07 -5.31 1.62
N ALA A 56 -3.78 -6.33 0.80
CA ALA A 56 -3.33 -7.64 1.26
C ALA A 56 -1.95 -7.64 1.93
N GLY A 57 -1.16 -6.57 1.77
CA GLY A 57 0.22 -6.46 2.25
C GLY A 57 1.18 -7.30 1.41
N ARG A 58 0.78 -7.67 0.19
CA ARG A 58 1.53 -8.57 -0.70
C ARG A 58 1.49 -7.98 -2.11
N PRO A 59 2.51 -7.20 -2.50
CA PRO A 59 2.60 -6.68 -3.85
C PRO A 59 2.62 -7.82 -4.87
N GLU A 60 1.83 -7.66 -5.93
CA GLU A 60 1.73 -8.62 -7.03
C GLU A 60 1.85 -7.89 -8.37
N LEU A 61 2.44 -8.57 -9.36
CA LEU A 61 2.46 -8.07 -10.73
C LEU A 61 1.02 -8.13 -11.27
N THR A 62 0.40 -6.97 -11.49
CA THR A 62 -1.00 -6.90 -11.97
C THR A 62 -1.10 -6.66 -13.46
N ASP A 63 -0.20 -5.87 -14.02
CA ASP A 63 -0.21 -5.50 -15.44
C ASP A 63 1.22 -5.52 -15.97
N PHE A 64 1.38 -6.06 -17.17
CA PHE A 64 2.66 -6.10 -17.86
C PHE A 64 2.38 -6.04 -19.36
N GLU A 65 2.58 -4.87 -19.94
CA GLU A 65 2.26 -4.58 -21.33
C GLU A 65 3.56 -4.31 -22.09
N VAL A 66 3.80 -5.07 -23.16
CA VAL A 66 5.01 -4.94 -23.98
C VAL A 66 4.78 -4.01 -25.17
N ALA A 67 5.83 -3.31 -25.57
CA ALA A 67 5.83 -2.49 -26.77
C ALA A 67 5.90 -3.38 -28.03
N ASP A 68 5.45 -2.83 -29.16
CA ASP A 68 5.49 -3.53 -30.44
C ASP A 68 6.92 -4.00 -30.79
N GLY A 69 7.02 -5.25 -31.22
CA GLY A 69 8.29 -5.89 -31.56
C GLY A 69 9.04 -6.51 -30.37
N PHE A 70 8.47 -6.50 -29.17
CA PHE A 70 8.99 -7.25 -28.02
C PHE A 70 8.12 -8.47 -27.70
N ASN A 71 8.76 -9.56 -27.27
CA ASN A 71 8.05 -10.74 -26.79
C ASN A 71 7.85 -10.66 -25.27
N TYR A 72 6.61 -10.84 -24.81
CA TYR A 72 6.24 -10.81 -23.40
C TYR A 72 7.16 -11.65 -22.49
N GLY A 73 7.34 -12.94 -22.79
CA GLY A 73 8.12 -13.83 -21.93
C GLY A 73 9.60 -13.49 -21.89
N GLU A 74 10.14 -13.00 -23.01
CA GLU A 74 11.51 -12.54 -23.08
C GLU A 74 11.74 -11.28 -22.25
N VAL A 75 10.85 -10.28 -22.36
CA VAL A 75 10.96 -9.04 -21.57
C VAL A 75 10.79 -9.36 -20.08
N LEU A 76 9.79 -10.16 -19.71
CA LEU A 76 9.56 -10.54 -18.31
C LEU A 76 10.78 -11.28 -17.72
N SER A 77 11.38 -12.21 -18.46
CA SER A 77 12.60 -12.92 -18.05
C SER A 77 13.78 -11.97 -17.80
N LEU A 78 14.00 -11.00 -18.70
CA LEU A 78 15.07 -10.01 -18.59
C LEU A 78 14.87 -9.05 -17.42
N VAL A 79 13.66 -8.52 -17.27
CA VAL A 79 13.30 -7.62 -16.16
C VAL A 79 13.46 -8.36 -14.84
N ALA A 80 12.94 -9.58 -14.74
CA ALA A 80 13.08 -10.40 -13.53
C ALA A 80 14.55 -10.72 -13.20
N ALA A 81 15.43 -10.87 -14.19
CA ALA A 81 16.86 -11.08 -13.94
C ALA A 81 17.54 -9.87 -13.30
N VAL A 82 17.22 -8.64 -13.74
CA VAL A 82 17.72 -7.42 -13.08
C VAL A 82 17.12 -7.27 -11.68
N GLU A 83 15.79 -7.44 -11.56
CA GLU A 83 15.07 -7.27 -10.29
C GLU A 83 15.44 -8.35 -9.25
N CYS A 84 15.97 -9.50 -9.66
CA CYS A 84 16.43 -10.55 -8.74
C CYS A 84 17.55 -10.11 -7.79
N GLN A 85 18.29 -9.04 -8.11
CA GLN A 85 19.33 -8.47 -7.24
C GLN A 85 18.81 -7.34 -6.33
N SER A 86 17.55 -6.93 -6.48
CA SER A 86 16.94 -5.86 -5.70
C SER A 86 16.17 -6.45 -4.51
N GLU A 87 16.35 -5.85 -3.33
CA GLU A 87 15.61 -6.21 -2.12
C GLU A 87 14.22 -5.54 -2.05
N HIS A 88 13.86 -4.75 -3.07
CA HIS A 88 12.62 -4.00 -3.07
C HIS A 88 11.39 -4.92 -3.20
N PRO A 89 10.29 -4.71 -2.43
CA PRO A 89 9.09 -5.55 -2.52
C PRO A 89 8.48 -5.66 -3.94
N ILE A 90 8.58 -4.60 -4.73
CA ILE A 90 8.19 -4.58 -6.15
C ILE A 90 9.03 -5.56 -6.97
N ALA A 91 10.34 -5.57 -6.78
CA ALA A 91 11.27 -6.45 -7.47
C ALA A 91 10.92 -7.92 -7.20
N ALA A 92 10.68 -8.23 -5.93
CA ALA A 92 10.26 -9.57 -5.50
C ALA A 92 8.94 -10.00 -6.16
N ALA A 93 7.98 -9.10 -6.35
CA ALA A 93 6.72 -9.39 -7.03
C ALA A 93 6.92 -9.76 -8.52
N ILE A 94 7.78 -9.01 -9.23
CA ILE A 94 8.11 -9.29 -10.63
C ILE A 94 8.83 -10.64 -10.77
N VAL A 95 9.83 -10.89 -9.92
CA VAL A 95 10.58 -12.15 -9.90
C VAL A 95 9.67 -13.34 -9.59
N LYS A 96 8.73 -13.17 -8.66
CA LYS A 96 7.74 -14.20 -8.31
C LYS A 96 6.84 -14.52 -9.50
N ALA A 97 6.36 -13.50 -10.22
CA ALA A 97 5.51 -13.68 -11.40
C ALA A 97 6.27 -14.43 -12.52
N ALA A 98 7.50 -14.02 -12.84
CA ALA A 98 8.32 -14.68 -13.83
C ALA A 98 8.58 -16.17 -13.50
N LYS A 99 8.84 -16.49 -12.23
CA LYS A 99 9.00 -17.88 -11.77
C LYS A 99 7.70 -18.68 -11.85
N ALA A 100 6.56 -18.08 -11.49
CA ALA A 100 5.26 -18.74 -11.52
C ALA A 100 4.84 -19.13 -12.94
N GLU A 101 5.23 -18.32 -13.94
CA GLU A 101 5.02 -18.60 -15.36
C GLU A 101 6.09 -19.51 -15.99
N GLY A 102 7.10 -19.94 -15.22
CA GLY A 102 8.14 -20.86 -15.68
C GLY A 102 9.24 -20.22 -16.54
N HIS A 103 9.39 -18.89 -16.52
CA HIS A 103 10.46 -18.22 -17.24
C HIS A 103 11.82 -18.41 -16.55
N ALA A 104 12.85 -18.73 -17.33
CA ALA A 104 14.20 -18.85 -16.81
C ALA A 104 14.76 -17.47 -16.43
N ILE A 105 15.30 -17.35 -15.23
CA ILE A 105 15.94 -16.11 -14.76
C ILE A 105 17.46 -16.28 -14.91
N LYS A 106 18.05 -15.56 -15.85
CA LYS A 106 19.50 -15.59 -16.12
C LYS A 106 20.24 -14.73 -15.09
N ALA A 107 21.54 -14.97 -14.95
CA ALA A 107 22.40 -14.12 -14.13
C ALA A 107 22.51 -12.72 -14.75
N VAL A 108 22.44 -11.69 -13.90
CA VAL A 108 22.70 -10.31 -14.28
C VAL A 108 24.16 -9.95 -13.99
N GLY A 109 24.80 -9.29 -14.95
CA GLY A 109 26.12 -8.69 -14.80
C GLY A 109 26.01 -7.17 -14.64
N GLY A 110 26.92 -6.57 -13.87
CA GLY A 110 26.99 -5.11 -13.73
C GLY A 110 25.71 -4.47 -13.16
N PHE A 111 25.05 -5.15 -12.22
CA PHE A 111 23.87 -4.63 -11.56
C PHE A 111 24.18 -3.30 -10.86
N ASP A 112 23.31 -2.31 -11.08
CA ASP A 112 23.43 -0.96 -10.55
C ASP A 112 22.03 -0.49 -10.09
N ALA A 113 21.85 -0.39 -8.77
CA ALA A 113 20.65 0.15 -8.16
C ALA A 113 20.77 1.67 -8.08
N ILE A 114 19.77 2.38 -8.59
CA ILE A 114 19.75 3.84 -8.67
C ILE A 114 18.64 4.33 -7.74
N PRO A 115 18.97 4.75 -6.50
CA PRO A 115 17.98 5.10 -5.49
C PRO A 115 16.98 6.14 -5.98
N GLY A 116 15.70 5.83 -5.83
CA GLY A 116 14.59 6.68 -6.28
C GLY A 116 14.32 6.64 -7.80
N TYR A 117 15.10 5.92 -8.60
CA TYR A 117 14.89 5.82 -10.05
C TYR A 117 14.57 4.40 -10.50
N GLY A 118 15.30 3.40 -10.01
CA GLY A 118 15.13 2.01 -10.43
C GLY A 118 16.44 1.24 -10.38
N ALA A 119 16.60 0.28 -11.28
CA ALA A 119 17.80 -0.55 -11.40
C ALA A 119 18.14 -0.81 -12.87
N ARG A 120 19.40 -1.13 -13.14
CA ARG A 120 19.86 -1.58 -14.45
C ARG A 120 20.90 -2.68 -14.34
N GLY A 121 21.12 -3.40 -15.43
CA GLY A 121 22.17 -4.40 -15.55
C GLY A 121 22.18 -5.06 -16.92
N SER A 122 23.17 -5.92 -17.16
CA SER A 122 23.29 -6.67 -18.40
C SER A 122 22.85 -8.12 -18.21
N VAL A 123 21.96 -8.61 -19.07
CA VAL A 123 21.43 -9.98 -18.98
C VAL A 123 21.60 -10.67 -20.34
N GLY A 124 22.51 -11.64 -20.41
CA GLY A 124 22.81 -12.34 -21.66
C GLY A 124 23.35 -11.43 -22.76
N GLY A 125 24.08 -10.37 -22.41
CA GLY A 125 24.66 -9.40 -23.35
C GLY A 125 23.72 -8.27 -23.77
N ARG A 126 22.50 -8.21 -23.23
CA ARG A 126 21.56 -7.10 -23.44
C ARG A 126 21.52 -6.17 -22.25
N ASP A 127 21.42 -4.88 -22.52
CA ASP A 127 21.33 -3.85 -21.49
C ASP A 127 19.86 -3.67 -21.08
N VAL A 128 19.57 -3.89 -19.81
CA VAL A 128 18.21 -3.86 -19.26
C VAL A 128 18.15 -2.80 -18.16
N ALA A 129 17.15 -1.93 -18.24
CA ALA A 129 16.86 -0.93 -17.23
C ALA A 129 15.38 -0.98 -16.83
N VAL A 130 15.10 -0.92 -15.52
CA VAL A 130 13.74 -0.95 -14.96
C VAL A 130 13.60 0.19 -13.99
N GLY A 131 12.50 0.94 -14.05
CA GLY A 131 12.27 2.04 -13.11
C GLY A 131 11.13 2.97 -13.47
N VAL A 132 11.10 4.13 -12.81
CA VAL A 132 10.06 5.15 -13.01
C VAL A 132 10.26 5.96 -14.31
N ASP A 133 9.24 6.69 -14.73
CA ASP A 133 9.24 7.58 -15.90
C ASP A 133 10.47 8.52 -15.97
N ARG A 134 10.80 9.17 -14.86
CA ARG A 134 11.98 10.06 -14.75
C ARG A 134 13.31 9.34 -15.00
N PHE A 135 13.38 8.03 -14.77
CA PHE A 135 14.56 7.24 -15.09
C PHE A 135 14.67 7.00 -16.59
N MET A 136 13.57 6.65 -17.24
CA MET A 136 13.51 6.49 -18.69
C MET A 136 13.89 7.79 -19.42
N GLY A 137 13.39 8.93 -18.95
CA GLY A 137 13.78 10.24 -19.49
C GLY A 137 15.28 10.53 -19.36
N LYS A 138 15.93 10.13 -18.26
CA LYS A 138 17.39 10.25 -18.11
C LYS A 138 18.18 9.37 -19.08
N LEU A 139 17.60 8.25 -19.52
CA LEU A 139 18.16 7.38 -20.55
C LEU A 139 17.86 7.89 -21.97
N GLY A 140 17.18 9.04 -22.11
CA GLY A 140 16.79 9.59 -23.41
C GLY A 140 15.60 8.87 -24.05
N LEU A 141 14.82 8.12 -23.28
CA LEU A 141 13.69 7.33 -23.76
C LEU A 141 12.38 8.07 -23.56
N ASP A 142 11.53 8.04 -24.59
CA ASP A 142 10.19 8.58 -24.55
C ASP A 142 9.19 7.52 -24.08
N VAL A 143 8.47 7.82 -22.98
CA VAL A 143 7.43 6.95 -22.40
C VAL A 143 6.03 7.23 -22.96
N SER A 144 5.88 8.20 -23.86
CA SER A 144 4.59 8.62 -24.42
C SER A 144 3.81 7.48 -25.09
N GLY A 145 4.51 6.48 -25.65
CA GLY A 145 3.91 5.29 -26.25
C GLY A 145 3.02 4.48 -25.29
N PHE A 146 3.25 4.60 -23.97
CA PHE A 146 2.43 3.96 -22.94
C PHE A 146 1.53 4.94 -22.18
N SER A 147 1.43 6.21 -22.60
CA SER A 147 0.68 7.25 -21.88
C SER A 147 -0.75 6.85 -21.54
N GLY A 148 -1.52 6.30 -22.49
CA GLY A 148 -2.88 5.83 -22.24
C GLY A 148 -2.96 4.67 -21.24
N ILE A 149 -1.99 3.76 -21.27
CA ILE A 149 -1.91 2.65 -20.31
C ILE A 149 -1.52 3.18 -18.92
N ALA A 150 -0.51 4.05 -18.85
CA ALA A 150 -0.08 4.68 -17.61
C ALA A 150 -1.20 5.51 -16.96
N GLU A 151 -2.02 6.21 -17.75
CA GLU A 151 -3.19 6.93 -17.27
C GLU A 151 -4.24 5.96 -16.70
N ARG A 152 -4.59 4.89 -17.43
CA ARG A 152 -5.50 3.84 -16.95
C ARG A 152 -5.01 3.25 -15.62
N LEU A 153 -3.74 2.86 -15.56
CA LEU A 153 -3.12 2.31 -14.36
C LEU A 153 -3.20 3.29 -13.18
N GLY A 154 -2.91 4.56 -13.42
CA GLY A 154 -3.03 5.61 -12.40
C GLY A 154 -4.47 5.77 -11.88
N LEU A 155 -5.47 5.70 -12.77
CA LEU A 155 -6.89 5.73 -12.40
C LEU A 155 -7.33 4.50 -11.59
N GLU A 156 -6.68 3.36 -11.80
CA GLU A 156 -6.88 2.13 -11.03
C GLU A 156 -6.10 2.12 -9.69
N GLY A 157 -5.35 3.18 -9.38
CA GLY A 157 -4.54 3.23 -8.16
C GLY A 157 -3.27 2.38 -8.25
N LYS A 158 -2.71 2.23 -9.46
CA LYS A 158 -1.47 1.50 -9.71
C LYS A 158 -0.39 2.47 -10.16
N SER A 159 0.83 2.25 -9.67
CA SER A 159 1.99 3.07 -10.06
C SER A 159 2.74 2.38 -11.21
N PRO A 160 2.82 3.00 -12.40
CA PRO A 160 3.52 2.40 -13.53
C PRO A 160 5.04 2.50 -13.34
N LEU A 161 5.70 1.40 -13.69
CA LEU A 161 7.12 1.29 -13.92
C LEU A 161 7.34 0.97 -15.38
N TYR A 162 8.55 1.18 -15.86
CA TYR A 162 8.92 1.00 -17.24
C TYR A 162 10.15 0.12 -17.32
N ALA A 163 10.23 -0.69 -18.37
CA ALA A 163 11.41 -1.46 -18.70
C ALA A 163 11.93 -1.00 -20.07
N ALA A 164 13.25 -0.87 -20.15
CA ALA A 164 13.98 -0.61 -21.37
C ALA A 164 14.99 -1.72 -21.63
N ILE A 165 15.12 -2.13 -22.89
CA ILE A 165 16.06 -3.14 -23.35
C ILE A 165 16.83 -2.55 -24.53
N ASP A 166 18.16 -2.59 -24.47
CA ASP A 166 19.08 -2.12 -25.51
C ASP A 166 18.76 -0.69 -25.98
N GLY A 167 18.45 0.20 -25.03
CA GLY A 167 18.14 1.61 -25.31
C GLY A 167 16.77 1.83 -25.98
N ARG A 168 15.86 0.86 -25.89
CA ARG A 168 14.48 0.98 -26.39
C ARG A 168 13.49 0.70 -25.27
N LEU A 169 12.42 1.48 -25.20
CA LEU A 169 11.34 1.22 -24.26
C LEU A 169 10.62 -0.09 -24.64
N ALA A 170 10.62 -1.05 -23.73
CA ALA A 170 10.19 -2.42 -23.99
C ALA A 170 8.86 -2.77 -23.32
N ALA A 171 8.58 -2.22 -22.14
CA ALA A 171 7.32 -2.50 -21.44
C ALA A 171 6.93 -1.40 -20.44
N VAL A 172 5.64 -1.37 -20.11
CA VAL A 172 5.10 -0.75 -18.89
C VAL A 172 4.61 -1.87 -17.96
N ILE A 173 4.92 -1.72 -16.68
CA ILE A 173 4.77 -2.73 -15.64
C ILE A 173 4.03 -2.08 -14.48
N ALA A 174 3.01 -2.73 -13.94
CA ALA A 174 2.35 -2.30 -12.72
C ALA A 174 2.46 -3.39 -11.66
N VAL A 175 3.00 -3.01 -10.51
CA VAL A 175 2.94 -3.82 -9.30
C VAL A 175 2.04 -3.09 -8.32
N ALA A 176 1.02 -3.78 -7.84
CA ALA A 176 0.07 -3.22 -6.89
C ALA A 176 -0.19 -4.23 -5.77
N ASP A 177 -0.52 -3.70 -4.60
CA ASP A 177 -1.00 -4.50 -3.48
C ASP A 177 -2.53 -4.53 -3.54
N PRO A 178 -3.16 -5.68 -3.83
CA PRO A 178 -4.59 -5.74 -4.08
C PRO A 178 -5.39 -5.37 -2.82
N ILE A 179 -6.47 -4.61 -3.02
CA ILE A 179 -7.42 -4.27 -1.96
C ILE A 179 -8.07 -5.57 -1.44
N LYS A 180 -8.14 -5.76 -0.12
CA LYS A 180 -8.82 -6.93 0.44
C LYS A 180 -10.32 -6.88 0.08
N PRO A 181 -10.93 -8.00 -0.33
CA PRO A 181 -12.37 -8.03 -0.64
C PRO A 181 -13.26 -7.54 0.52
N THR A 182 -12.81 -7.75 1.77
CA THR A 182 -13.50 -7.31 2.99
C THR A 182 -13.44 -5.80 3.22
N THR A 183 -12.47 -5.09 2.64
CA THR A 183 -12.27 -3.65 2.85
C THR A 183 -13.49 -2.84 2.41
N TYR A 184 -14.12 -3.19 1.28
CA TYR A 184 -15.32 -2.50 0.78
C TYR A 184 -16.47 -2.51 1.81
N GLY A 185 -16.73 -3.68 2.41
CA GLY A 185 -17.76 -3.81 3.44
C GLY A 185 -17.39 -3.08 4.73
N ALA A 186 -16.11 -3.12 5.11
CA ALA A 186 -15.62 -2.43 6.30
C ALA A 186 -15.76 -0.91 6.19
N ILE A 187 -15.35 -0.30 5.07
CA ILE A 187 -15.48 1.15 4.86
C ILE A 187 -16.95 1.58 4.92
N ARG A 188 -17.83 0.85 4.23
CA ARG A 188 -19.28 1.11 4.27
C ARG A 188 -19.83 1.05 5.69
N ALA A 189 -19.47 0.02 6.46
CA ALA A 189 -19.92 -0.12 7.84
C ALA A 189 -19.43 1.04 8.73
N LEU A 190 -18.23 1.57 8.50
CA LEU A 190 -17.74 2.77 9.21
C LEU A 190 -18.58 4.01 8.86
N HIS A 191 -18.91 4.20 7.58
CA HIS A 191 -19.77 5.30 7.16
C HIS A 191 -21.20 5.17 7.69
N ASP A 192 -21.76 3.96 7.74
CA ASP A 192 -23.08 3.69 8.31
C ASP A 192 -23.14 4.03 9.82
N LEU A 193 -22.00 3.98 10.51
CA LEU A 193 -21.84 4.42 11.90
C LEU A 193 -21.64 5.94 12.03
N GLY A 194 -21.63 6.69 10.92
CA GLY A 194 -21.39 8.13 10.88
C GLY A 194 -19.93 8.54 11.04
N LEU A 195 -18.99 7.60 10.94
CA LEU A 195 -17.56 7.86 11.07
C LEU A 195 -17.00 8.36 9.73
N LYS A 196 -16.01 9.25 9.82
CA LYS A 196 -15.19 9.65 8.67
C LYS A 196 -14.02 8.69 8.50
N VAL A 197 -13.66 8.41 7.25
CA VAL A 197 -12.55 7.53 6.93
C VAL A 197 -11.44 8.34 6.27
N ALA A 198 -10.23 8.22 6.82
CA ALA A 198 -9.03 8.79 6.25
C ALA A 198 -8.05 7.68 5.85
N MET A 199 -7.32 7.87 4.75
CA MET A 199 -6.21 7.00 4.36
C MET A 199 -4.88 7.71 4.49
N ILE A 200 -3.91 7.06 5.13
CA ILE A 200 -2.52 7.51 5.22
C ILE A 200 -1.66 6.55 4.41
N THR A 201 -0.83 7.06 3.51
CA THR A 201 0.02 6.22 2.66
C THR A 201 1.28 6.93 2.19
N GLY A 202 2.34 6.17 1.95
CA GLY A 202 3.56 6.62 1.28
C GLY A 202 3.46 6.65 -0.24
N ASP A 203 2.39 6.12 -0.82
CA ASP A 203 2.15 6.17 -2.27
C ASP A 203 2.02 7.61 -2.77
N ASN A 204 2.24 7.79 -4.08
CA ASN A 204 2.00 9.06 -4.74
C ASN A 204 0.52 9.49 -4.60
N ARG A 205 0.27 10.80 -4.68
CA ARG A 205 -1.07 11.36 -4.49
C ARG A 205 -2.12 10.82 -5.47
N ARG A 206 -1.78 10.66 -6.76
CA ARG A 206 -2.73 10.19 -7.78
C ARG A 206 -3.24 8.78 -7.49
N THR A 207 -2.34 7.88 -7.14
CA THR A 207 -2.63 6.50 -6.76
C THR A 207 -3.51 6.45 -5.51
N ALA A 208 -3.14 7.23 -4.49
CA ALA A 208 -3.91 7.30 -3.25
C ALA A 208 -5.33 7.85 -3.48
N GLU A 209 -5.50 8.89 -4.29
CA GLU A 209 -6.81 9.45 -4.64
C GLU A 209 -7.66 8.49 -5.48
N ALA A 210 -7.05 7.70 -6.36
CA ALA A 210 -7.74 6.65 -7.10
C ALA A 210 -8.30 5.57 -6.16
N ILE A 211 -7.48 5.06 -5.23
CA ILE A 211 -7.92 4.08 -4.22
C ILE A 211 -9.02 4.66 -3.34
N ALA A 212 -8.88 5.93 -2.93
CA ALA A 212 -9.89 6.61 -2.13
C ALA A 212 -11.23 6.72 -2.84
N ARG A 213 -11.24 7.03 -4.15
CA ARG A 213 -12.47 7.06 -4.95
C ARG A 213 -13.12 5.68 -5.07
N ILE A 214 -12.32 4.63 -5.25
CA ILE A 214 -12.81 3.24 -5.34
C ILE A 214 -13.47 2.79 -4.03
N LEU A 215 -12.87 3.17 -2.89
CA LEU A 215 -13.31 2.76 -1.56
C LEU A 215 -14.30 3.72 -0.90
N GLY A 216 -14.48 4.93 -1.43
CA GLY A 216 -15.30 5.98 -0.84
C GLY A 216 -14.67 6.71 0.35
N ILE A 217 -13.33 6.77 0.43
CA ILE A 217 -12.60 7.38 1.55
C ILE A 217 -12.72 8.91 1.51
N ASP A 218 -12.97 9.53 2.66
CA ASP A 218 -13.26 10.97 2.78
C ASP A 218 -12.00 11.86 2.69
N GLU A 219 -10.91 11.44 3.33
CA GLU A 219 -9.67 12.23 3.44
C GLU A 219 -8.44 11.38 3.06
N VAL A 220 -7.52 11.95 2.27
CA VAL A 220 -6.30 11.26 1.83
C VAL A 220 -5.06 12.06 2.23
N ILE A 221 -4.12 11.39 2.90
CA ILE A 221 -2.79 11.91 3.19
C ILE A 221 -1.78 10.99 2.52
N ALA A 222 -1.34 11.38 1.33
CA ALA A 222 -0.40 10.65 0.49
C ALA A 222 1.05 11.16 0.65
N GLU A 223 2.00 10.42 0.09
CA GLU A 223 3.44 10.74 0.09
C GLU A 223 4.03 10.88 1.50
N VAL A 224 3.46 10.14 2.46
CA VAL A 224 3.87 10.14 3.86
C VAL A 224 4.99 9.13 4.07
N LEU A 225 6.16 9.62 4.48
CA LEU A 225 7.26 8.77 4.94
C LEU A 225 6.88 8.06 6.25
N PRO A 226 7.48 6.89 6.58
CA PRO A 226 7.19 6.18 7.82
C PRO A 226 7.25 7.06 9.07
N GLU A 227 8.27 7.92 9.18
CA GLU A 227 8.46 8.84 10.30
C GLU A 227 7.39 9.93 10.35
N GLY A 228 6.79 10.27 9.21
CA GLY A 228 5.78 11.32 9.07
C GLY A 228 4.34 10.89 9.34
N LYS A 229 4.08 9.60 9.62
CA LYS A 229 2.73 9.11 9.94
C LYS A 229 2.18 9.73 11.23
N VAL A 230 3.04 9.97 12.21
CA VAL A 230 2.66 10.61 13.48
C VAL A 230 2.15 12.04 13.23
N GLU A 231 2.83 12.81 12.39
CA GLU A 231 2.45 14.16 11.98
C GLU A 231 1.16 14.16 11.17
N ALA A 232 0.96 13.17 10.28
CA ALA A 232 -0.29 12.99 9.54
C ALA A 232 -1.47 12.76 10.49
N VAL A 233 -1.32 11.91 11.51
CA VAL A 233 -2.35 11.69 12.54
C VAL A 233 -2.58 12.95 13.38
N LYS A 234 -1.52 13.68 13.75
CA LYS A 234 -1.66 14.98 14.47
C LYS A 234 -2.48 15.98 13.66
N ARG A 235 -2.25 16.07 12.35
CA ARG A 235 -3.01 16.93 11.44
C ARG A 235 -4.48 16.53 11.37
N LEU A 236 -4.79 15.23 11.34
CA LEU A 236 -6.19 14.77 11.40
C LEU A 236 -6.86 15.13 12.74
N ARG A 237 -6.10 15.23 13.83
CA ARG A 237 -6.60 15.63 15.15
C ARG A 237 -6.79 17.14 15.31
N GLU A 238 -6.34 17.95 14.34
CA GLU A 238 -6.60 19.40 14.35
C GLU A 238 -8.12 19.67 14.41
N GLY A 239 -8.50 20.76 15.06
CA GLY A 239 -9.91 21.06 15.33
C GLY A 239 -10.54 20.23 16.45
N GLY A 240 -9.77 19.42 17.17
CA GLY A 240 -10.24 18.65 18.33
C GLY A 240 -10.85 17.28 18.00
N ARG A 241 -10.83 16.88 16.72
CA ARG A 241 -11.37 15.61 16.22
C ARG A 241 -10.72 14.42 16.93
N LYS A 242 -11.53 13.44 17.32
CA LYS A 242 -11.05 12.17 17.88
C LYS A 242 -10.72 11.19 16.75
N VAL A 243 -9.44 10.83 16.64
CA VAL A 243 -8.93 9.95 15.58
C VAL A 243 -8.51 8.62 16.17
N ALA A 244 -8.99 7.53 15.57
CA ALA A 244 -8.44 6.19 15.78
C ALA A 244 -7.60 5.81 14.56
N PHE A 245 -6.33 5.46 14.78
CA PHE A 245 -5.44 4.99 13.72
C PHE A 245 -5.41 3.46 13.68
N VAL A 246 -5.43 2.89 12.48
CA VAL A 246 -5.43 1.45 12.21
C VAL A 246 -4.32 1.13 11.23
N GLY A 247 -3.41 0.24 11.63
CA GLY A 247 -2.24 -0.15 10.85
C GLY A 247 -1.92 -1.65 11.00
N ASP A 248 -0.90 -2.12 10.30
CA ASP A 248 -0.47 -3.53 10.32
C ASP A 248 0.42 -3.87 11.52
N GLY A 249 0.92 -2.84 12.22
CA GLY A 249 1.74 -2.95 13.43
C GLY A 249 3.21 -3.29 13.18
N ILE A 250 3.65 -3.38 11.92
CA ILE A 250 5.05 -3.63 11.55
C ILE A 250 5.74 -2.29 11.24
N ASN A 251 5.10 -1.45 10.44
CA ASN A 251 5.65 -0.15 10.00
C ASN A 251 5.01 1.05 10.72
N ASP A 252 4.13 0.78 11.68
CA ASP A 252 3.15 1.71 12.24
C ASP A 252 3.27 1.91 13.76
N ALA A 253 4.32 1.35 14.37
CA ALA A 253 4.55 1.36 15.82
C ALA A 253 5.18 2.68 16.32
#